data_AF-A0A6C0KAX6-F1
#
_entry.id   AF-A0A6C0KAX6-F1
#
_cell.length_a   1.000
_cell.length_b   1.000
_cell.length_c   1.000
_cell.angle_alpha   90.00
_cell.angle_beta   90.00
_cell.angle_gamma   90.00
#
_symmetry.space_group_name_H-M   'P 1'
#
loop_
_entity.id
_entity.type
_entity.pdbx_description
1 polymer ?
#
loop_
_entity_poly.entity_id
_entity_poly.type
_entity_poly.pdbx_seq_one_letter_code
_entity_poly.pdbx_strand_id
1 'polypeptide(L)'
;MSCLACKNKTSTDRCESKAITKLAYCGRHMRCKNPNAWIATRPTLLRVLIRFQGRCRGFIARIPIRTAGLGVLRRSLCHNDTEIITMEGKTEVHPHDYFSVEEDGKVWWFDQRSMFQWSQKELDIRNPYTRTLLSKDDTRRLRNLCIYRRKRGIPLYHEGQYPSMTVIERRDNKWLRIAQILREQDHNIHHEHFISLDYPHLMMMINTLTEDTRWWHSHTSDPSVYKYHNWLKNMRNVMHTYESMTRLSCDIGMLLLSALYDVNAPGEMAYYVITAYNRASSVILPEFD
;
A
#
# COMPACT_ATOMS: atom_id res chain seq x y z
N MET A 1 25.66 4.16 18.24
CA MET A 1 24.99 5.31 18.91
C MET A 1 25.86 5.81 20.05
N SER A 2 25.97 7.11 20.27
CA SER A 2 26.67 7.71 21.42
C SER A 2 25.81 7.71 22.68
N CYS A 3 26.45 7.69 23.85
CA CYS A 3 25.78 7.68 25.15
C CYS A 3 24.83 8.89 25.31
N LEU A 4 23.66 8.68 25.90
CA LEU A 4 22.64 9.72 26.14
C LEU A 4 22.81 10.47 27.48
N ALA A 5 23.83 10.17 28.27
CA ALA A 5 24.12 10.86 29.53
C ALA A 5 25.06 12.05 29.32
N CYS A 6 25.09 12.96 30.29
CA CYS A 6 26.14 13.98 30.39
C CYS A 6 27.50 13.34 30.71
N LYS A 7 28.61 14.04 30.45
CA LYS A 7 29.97 13.54 30.76
C LYS A 7 30.15 13.20 32.25
N ASN A 8 29.55 14.01 33.12
CA ASN A 8 29.54 13.84 34.58
C ASN A 8 28.29 14.53 35.17
N LYS A 9 28.14 14.56 36.50
CA LYS A 9 26.95 15.12 37.18
C LYS A 9 26.79 16.64 36.98
N THR A 10 27.87 17.38 36.81
CA THR A 10 27.90 18.85 36.74
C THR A 10 28.01 19.41 35.32
N SER A 11 28.43 18.59 34.36
CA SER A 11 28.60 18.97 32.95
C SER A 11 27.28 18.96 32.20
N THR A 12 27.14 19.89 31.25
CA THR A 12 26.05 19.97 30.28
C THR A 12 26.42 19.36 28.92
N ASP A 13 27.63 18.82 28.80
CA ASP A 13 28.14 18.19 27.58
C ASP A 13 27.77 16.72 27.52
N ARG A 14 27.49 16.25 26.30
CA ARG A 14 27.16 14.85 26.06
C ARG A 14 28.39 13.97 26.26
N CYS A 15 28.20 12.81 26.87
CA CYS A 15 29.23 11.79 26.95
C CYS A 15 29.62 11.30 25.54
N GLU A 16 30.91 11.38 25.22
CA GLU A 16 31.47 11.01 23.91
C GLU A 16 31.58 9.49 23.73
N SER A 17 31.51 8.71 24.82
CA SER A 17 31.58 7.25 24.76
C SER A 17 30.42 6.67 23.96
N LYS A 18 30.68 5.59 23.22
CA LYS A 18 29.63 4.82 22.53
C LYS A 18 28.70 4.18 23.58
N ALA A 19 27.40 4.25 23.31
CA ALA A 19 26.43 3.49 24.07
C ALA A 19 26.65 1.99 23.81
N ILE A 20 26.33 1.16 24.80
CA ILE A 20 26.32 -0.30 24.60
C ILE A 20 25.27 -0.63 23.54
N THR A 21 25.53 -1.65 22.72
CA THR A 21 24.62 -2.12 21.67
C THR A 21 23.20 -2.31 22.22
N LYS A 22 22.20 -1.70 21.56
CA LYS A 22 20.78 -1.69 21.96
C LYS A 22 20.45 -1.03 23.32
N LEU A 23 21.39 -0.30 23.94
CA LEU A 23 21.17 0.43 25.17
C LEU A 23 21.35 1.94 25.01
N ALA A 24 20.80 2.72 25.95
CA ALA A 24 20.84 4.18 25.95
C ALA A 24 22.17 4.78 26.43
N TYR A 25 22.93 4.03 27.25
CA TYR A 25 24.10 4.54 27.96
C TYR A 25 25.36 3.71 27.69
N CYS A 26 26.53 4.29 27.92
CA CYS A 26 27.79 3.54 27.92
C CYS A 26 27.91 2.70 29.20
N GLY A 27 28.85 1.74 29.24
CA GLY A 27 29.02 0.86 30.40
C GLY A 27 29.34 1.56 31.72
N ARG A 28 29.86 2.79 31.69
CA ARG A 28 30.06 3.61 32.90
C ARG A 28 28.74 4.17 33.41
N HIS A 29 27.94 4.75 32.52
CA HIS A 29 26.67 5.39 32.88
C HIS A 29 25.53 4.39 33.15
N MET A 30 25.57 3.19 32.56
CA MET A 30 24.65 2.09 32.91
C MET A 30 24.82 1.60 34.35
N ARG A 31 26.04 1.69 34.91
CA ARG A 31 26.34 1.32 36.30
C ARG A 31 26.08 2.46 37.29
N CYS A 32 25.75 3.66 36.80
CA CYS A 32 25.37 4.76 37.66
C CYS A 32 23.92 4.59 38.10
N LYS A 33 23.63 4.78 39.40
CA LYS A 33 22.25 4.66 39.93
C LYS A 33 21.28 5.64 39.25
N ASN A 34 21.72 6.87 39.03
CA ASN A 34 20.94 7.95 38.42
C ASN A 34 21.81 8.73 37.41
N PRO A 35 21.99 8.24 36.17
CA PRO A 35 22.74 8.96 35.16
C PRO A 35 21.98 10.24 34.76
N ASN A 36 22.66 11.39 34.77
CA ASN A 36 22.06 12.66 34.34
C ASN A 36 21.89 12.65 32.81
N ALA A 37 20.65 12.57 32.32
CA ALA A 37 20.36 12.52 30.90
C ALA A 37 20.72 13.85 30.23
N TRP A 38 21.48 13.80 29.14
CA TRP A 38 21.94 14.99 28.42
C TRP A 38 20.80 15.87 27.90
N ILE A 39 19.67 15.27 27.55
CA ILE A 39 18.50 16.03 27.11
C ILE A 39 17.78 16.72 28.27
N ALA A 40 17.85 16.16 29.49
CA ALA A 40 17.22 16.74 30.67
C ALA A 40 17.93 18.03 31.13
N THR A 41 19.24 18.15 30.88
CA THR A 41 20.00 19.38 31.14
C THR A 41 19.73 20.49 30.11
N ARG A 42 18.95 20.22 29.05
CA ARG A 42 18.58 21.18 28.00
C ARG A 42 17.05 21.25 27.82
N PRO A 43 16.31 21.80 28.81
CA PRO A 43 14.85 21.83 28.79
C PRO A 43 14.25 22.64 27.62
N THR A 44 14.97 23.64 27.10
CA THR A 44 14.57 24.38 25.90
C THR A 44 14.61 23.50 24.65
N LEU A 45 15.71 22.78 24.43
CA LEU A 45 15.87 21.83 23.33
C LEU A 45 14.83 20.71 23.42
N LEU A 46 14.63 20.13 24.61
CA LEU A 46 13.61 19.10 24.83
C LEU A 46 12.21 19.59 24.42
N ARG A 47 11.81 20.80 24.84
CA ARG A 47 10.52 21.39 24.45
C ARG A 47 10.40 21.57 22.93
N VAL A 48 11.46 22.00 22.26
CA VAL A 48 11.48 22.13 20.79
C VAL A 48 11.32 20.76 20.12
N LEU A 49 12.05 19.74 20.57
CA LEU A 49 11.96 18.38 20.04
C LEU A 49 10.56 17.78 20.24
N ILE A 50 9.95 17.96 21.42
CA ILE A 50 8.57 17.50 21.69
C ILE A 50 7.58 18.19 20.74
N ARG A 51 7.70 19.51 20.54
CA ARG A 51 6.86 20.25 19.58
C ARG A 51 7.06 19.77 18.15
N PHE A 52 8.30 19.54 17.74
CA PHE A 52 8.61 19.00 16.41
C PHE A 52 8.01 17.60 16.21
N GLN A 53 8.21 16.69 17.17
CA GLN A 53 7.62 15.35 17.15
C GLN A 53 6.08 15.42 17.10
N GLY A 54 5.47 16.33 17.86
CA GLY A 54 4.02 16.57 17.82
C GLY A 54 3.53 17.01 16.44
N ARG A 55 4.27 17.92 15.78
CA ARG A 55 3.97 18.35 14.40
C ARG A 55 4.11 17.19 13.41
N CYS A 56 5.17 16.41 13.49
CA CYS A 56 5.39 15.26 12.60
C CYS A 56 4.32 14.18 12.80
N ARG A 57 4.02 13.80 14.04
CA ARG A 57 2.96 12.82 14.35
C ARG A 57 1.59 13.31 13.88
N GLY A 58 1.27 14.57 14.13
CA GLY A 58 0.03 15.18 13.64
C GLY A 58 -0.05 15.22 12.12
N PHE A 59 1.05 15.55 11.42
CA PHE A 59 1.10 15.50 9.96
C PHE A 59 0.81 14.09 9.44
N ILE A 60 1.51 13.09 9.98
CA ILE A 60 1.35 11.69 9.61
C ILE A 60 -0.09 11.19 9.86
N ALA A 61 -0.69 11.54 11.02
CA ALA A 61 -2.05 11.14 11.36
C ALA A 61 -3.10 11.77 10.42
N ARG A 62 -2.85 12.98 9.91
CA ARG A 62 -3.77 13.68 9.00
C ARG A 62 -3.74 13.17 7.56
N ILE A 63 -2.70 12.45 7.14
CA ILE A 63 -2.61 11.89 5.77
C ILE A 63 -3.83 11.02 5.43
N PRO A 64 -4.13 9.92 6.16
CA PRO A 64 -5.29 9.08 5.82
C PRO A 64 -6.62 9.84 5.93
N ILE A 65 -6.76 10.74 6.90
CA ILE A 65 -7.99 11.55 7.09
C ILE A 65 -8.26 12.42 5.86
N ARG A 66 -7.23 13.06 5.30
CA ARG A 66 -7.36 13.86 4.07
C ARG A 66 -7.68 13.00 2.86
N THR A 67 -7.06 11.82 2.76
CA THR A 67 -7.32 10.88 1.65
C THR A 67 -8.74 10.33 1.68
N ALA A 68 -9.32 10.15 2.87
CA ALA A 68 -10.65 9.58 3.06
C ALA A 68 -11.83 10.47 2.61
N GLY A 69 -11.61 11.75 2.31
CA GLY A 69 -12.61 12.65 1.76
C GLY A 69 -13.33 13.54 2.77
N LEU A 70 -14.30 14.31 2.27
CA LEU A 70 -14.95 15.40 3.02
C LEU A 70 -15.78 14.91 4.21
N GLY A 71 -16.42 13.74 4.08
CA GLY A 71 -17.33 13.20 5.09
C GLY A 71 -16.66 12.89 6.41
N VAL A 72 -15.34 12.65 6.44
CA VAL A 72 -14.60 12.32 7.66
C VAL A 72 -14.66 13.45 8.68
N LEU A 73 -14.44 14.69 8.21
CA LEU A 73 -14.40 15.89 9.06
C LEU A 73 -15.74 16.61 9.14
N ARG A 74 -16.65 16.37 8.18
CA ARG A 74 -17.95 17.03 8.07
C ARG A 74 -19.08 16.01 7.96
N ARG A 75 -19.27 15.21 9.01
CA ARG A 75 -20.28 14.14 9.08
C ARG A 75 -21.72 14.63 8.88
N SER A 76 -22.00 15.90 9.17
CA SER A 76 -23.31 16.51 8.93
C SER A 76 -23.65 16.65 7.45
N LEU A 77 -22.65 16.65 6.56
CA LEU A 77 -22.86 16.70 5.10
C LEU A 77 -23.16 15.32 4.51
N CYS A 78 -22.90 14.24 5.26
CA CYS A 78 -23.13 12.89 4.81
C CYS A 78 -24.62 12.59 4.69
N HIS A 79 -25.02 12.09 3.52
CA HIS A 79 -26.42 11.84 3.16
C HIS A 79 -26.99 10.58 3.82
N ASN A 80 -26.18 9.52 3.96
CA ASN A 80 -26.56 8.33 4.71
C ASN A 80 -26.20 8.47 6.20
N ASP A 81 -27.04 7.90 7.08
CA ASP A 81 -26.85 7.96 8.53
C ASP A 81 -26.12 6.75 9.11
N THR A 82 -26.27 5.58 8.48
CA THR A 82 -25.71 4.30 8.94
C THR A 82 -24.75 3.69 7.92
N GLU A 83 -23.82 2.88 8.43
CA GLU A 83 -22.91 2.04 7.63
C GLU A 83 -23.61 0.79 7.10
N ILE A 84 -23.20 0.28 5.94
CA ILE A 84 -23.92 -0.78 5.22
C ILE A 84 -23.76 -2.16 5.89
N ILE A 85 -22.59 -2.43 6.45
CA ILE A 85 -22.21 -3.74 7.00
C ILE A 85 -22.35 -3.75 8.52
N THR A 86 -21.77 -2.76 9.22
CA THR A 86 -21.77 -2.71 10.69
C THR A 86 -23.05 -2.11 11.25
N MET A 87 -23.84 -1.39 10.43
CA MET A 87 -25.02 -0.63 10.85
C MET A 87 -24.73 0.47 11.87
N GLU A 88 -23.45 0.79 12.09
CA GLU A 88 -23.02 1.85 13.00
C GLU A 88 -23.42 3.22 12.45
N GLY A 89 -23.75 4.14 13.35
CA GLY A 89 -24.07 5.51 12.98
C GLY A 89 -22.83 6.28 12.50
N LYS A 90 -23.04 7.28 11.64
CA LYS A 90 -21.97 8.14 11.11
C LYS A 90 -21.13 8.84 12.18
N THR A 91 -21.68 9.01 13.38
CA THR A 91 -21.00 9.60 14.54
C THR A 91 -20.20 8.61 15.37
N GLU A 92 -20.44 7.30 15.22
CA GLU A 92 -19.83 6.23 16.03
C GLU A 92 -18.55 5.71 15.40
N VAL A 93 -18.50 5.65 14.06
CA VAL A 93 -17.32 5.17 13.33
C VAL A 93 -16.13 6.09 13.55
N HIS A 94 -14.96 5.49 13.79
CA HIS A 94 -13.74 6.23 14.05
C HIS A 94 -13.22 6.94 12.78
N PRO A 95 -12.67 8.18 12.84
CA PRO A 95 -12.25 8.93 11.65
C PRO A 95 -11.23 8.22 10.77
N HIS A 96 -10.39 7.34 11.33
CA HIS A 96 -9.41 6.57 10.56
C HIS A 96 -10.01 5.39 9.80
N ASP A 97 -11.27 5.03 10.08
CA ASP A 97 -12.00 3.97 9.39
C ASP A 97 -13.01 4.53 8.41
N TYR A 98 -13.13 5.85 8.29
CA TYR A 98 -14.08 6.52 7.43
C TYR A 98 -13.57 6.61 5.98
N PHE A 99 -14.47 6.51 5.01
CA PHE A 99 -14.24 6.83 3.59
C PHE A 99 -15.48 7.53 3.03
N SER A 100 -15.29 8.51 2.16
CA SER A 100 -16.41 9.27 1.58
C SER A 100 -16.14 9.69 0.16
N VAL A 101 -17.21 9.71 -0.63
CA VAL A 101 -17.26 10.10 -2.05
C VAL A 101 -18.33 11.16 -2.23
N GLU A 102 -18.14 12.04 -3.20
CA GLU A 102 -19.11 13.07 -3.56
C GLU A 102 -19.73 12.71 -4.91
N GLU A 103 -21.04 12.57 -4.95
CA GLU A 103 -21.82 12.19 -6.13
C GLU A 103 -23.06 13.07 -6.20
N ASP A 104 -23.27 13.73 -7.35
CA ASP A 104 -24.44 14.59 -7.59
C ASP A 104 -24.68 15.63 -6.47
N GLY A 105 -23.60 16.22 -5.95
CA GLY A 105 -23.64 17.21 -4.86
C GLY A 105 -23.97 16.63 -3.48
N LYS A 106 -24.04 15.31 -3.34
CA LYS A 106 -24.26 14.59 -2.08
C LYS A 106 -22.99 13.87 -1.65
N VAL A 107 -22.70 13.90 -0.35
CA VAL A 107 -21.58 13.14 0.22
C VAL A 107 -22.10 11.82 0.75
N TRP A 108 -21.57 10.72 0.25
CA TRP A 108 -21.84 9.37 0.76
C TRP A 108 -20.65 8.89 1.56
N TRP A 109 -20.91 8.22 2.69
CA TRP A 109 -19.85 7.71 3.54
C TRP A 109 -19.97 6.22 3.82
N PHE A 110 -18.82 5.63 4.15
CA PHE A 110 -18.66 4.20 4.38
C PHE A 110 -17.52 3.93 5.36
N ASP A 111 -17.51 2.73 5.94
CA ASP A 111 -16.29 2.21 6.54
C ASP A 111 -15.30 1.76 5.43
N GLN A 112 -14.01 2.06 5.59
CA GLN A 112 -12.94 1.71 4.68
C GLN A 112 -12.85 0.19 4.45
N ARG A 113 -13.10 -0.61 5.49
CA ARG A 113 -13.08 -2.08 5.44
C ARG A 113 -14.24 -2.59 4.60
N SER A 114 -15.44 -2.02 4.79
CA SER A 114 -16.62 -2.33 3.99
C SER A 114 -16.40 -1.99 2.53
N MET A 115 -15.88 -0.79 2.23
CA MET A 115 -15.61 -0.39 0.84
C MET A 115 -14.47 -1.18 0.21
N PHE A 116 -13.47 -1.59 0.99
CA PHE A 116 -12.43 -2.49 0.50
C PHE A 116 -13.02 -3.84 0.12
N GLN A 117 -13.82 -4.47 0.98
CA GLN A 117 -14.53 -5.71 0.66
C GLN A 117 -15.44 -5.55 -0.56
N TRP A 118 -16.18 -4.43 -0.64
CA TRP A 118 -17.06 -4.12 -1.77
C TRP A 118 -16.27 -4.03 -3.09
N SER A 119 -15.12 -3.35 -3.06
CA SER A 119 -14.26 -3.18 -4.23
C SER A 119 -13.61 -4.47 -4.74
N GLN A 120 -13.79 -5.61 -4.05
CA GLN A 120 -13.27 -6.91 -4.49
C GLN A 120 -14.25 -7.71 -5.35
N LYS A 121 -15.50 -7.24 -5.49
CA LYS A 121 -16.55 -7.99 -6.18
C LYS A 121 -16.50 -7.83 -7.69
N GLU A 122 -16.21 -6.61 -8.15
CA GLU A 122 -16.32 -6.23 -9.55
C GLU A 122 -15.14 -5.35 -9.98
N LEU A 123 -14.88 -5.31 -11.28
CA LEU A 123 -13.84 -4.47 -11.85
C LEU A 123 -14.21 -2.98 -11.75
N ASP A 124 -15.48 -2.68 -11.96
CA ASP A 124 -16.06 -1.34 -11.83
C ASP A 124 -16.56 -1.12 -10.40
N ILE A 125 -15.78 -0.38 -9.62
CA ILE A 125 -16.14 -0.10 -8.22
C ILE A 125 -17.26 0.92 -8.22
N ARG A 126 -18.44 0.50 -7.76
CA ARG A 126 -19.63 1.33 -7.67
C ARG A 126 -19.95 1.68 -6.23
N ASN A 127 -20.58 2.83 -6.03
CA ASN A 127 -21.18 3.19 -4.75
C ASN A 127 -22.28 2.18 -4.40
N PRO A 128 -22.26 1.56 -3.21
CA PRO A 128 -23.26 0.57 -2.82
C PRO A 128 -24.71 1.07 -2.77
N TYR A 129 -24.94 2.37 -2.54
CA TYR A 129 -26.30 2.94 -2.46
C TYR A 129 -26.83 3.35 -3.83
N THR A 130 -26.03 4.06 -4.62
CA THR A 130 -26.46 4.66 -5.90
C THR A 130 -26.17 3.77 -7.10
N ARG A 131 -25.24 2.81 -6.97
CA ARG A 131 -24.65 2.00 -8.05
C ARG A 131 -23.90 2.82 -9.10
N THR A 132 -23.67 4.10 -8.84
CA THR A 132 -22.86 5.00 -9.67
C THR A 132 -21.40 4.55 -9.61
N LEU A 133 -20.71 4.63 -10.75
CA LEU A 133 -19.29 4.30 -10.84
C LEU A 133 -18.48 5.32 -10.05
N LEU A 134 -17.57 4.85 -9.19
CA LEU A 134 -16.65 5.74 -8.48
C LEU A 134 -15.66 6.37 -9.48
N SER A 135 -15.29 7.62 -9.23
CA SER A 135 -14.27 8.29 -10.04
C SER A 135 -12.91 7.60 -9.88
N LYS A 136 -12.03 7.77 -10.88
CA LYS A 136 -10.64 7.25 -10.80
C LYS A 136 -9.88 7.81 -9.62
N ASP A 137 -10.19 9.02 -9.20
CA ASP A 137 -9.58 9.62 -8.01
C ASP A 137 -10.10 8.97 -6.74
N ASP A 138 -11.38 8.63 -6.65
CA ASP A 138 -11.96 7.92 -5.50
C ASP A 138 -11.42 6.51 -5.33
N THR A 139 -11.30 5.77 -6.43
CA THR A 139 -10.70 4.42 -6.41
C THR A 139 -9.22 4.47 -6.02
N ARG A 140 -8.48 5.48 -6.52
CA ARG A 140 -7.09 5.74 -6.11
C ARG A 140 -6.98 6.09 -4.62
N ARG A 141 -7.88 6.93 -4.10
CA ARG A 141 -7.95 7.28 -2.67
C ARG A 141 -8.22 6.04 -1.82
N LEU A 142 -9.19 5.21 -2.21
CA LEU A 142 -9.49 3.94 -1.53
C LEU A 142 -8.27 3.01 -1.52
N ARG A 143 -7.59 2.83 -2.67
CA ARG A 143 -6.35 2.04 -2.76
C ARG A 143 -5.27 2.56 -1.81
N ASN A 144 -5.04 3.87 -1.78
CA ASN A 144 -4.03 4.47 -0.92
C ASN A 144 -4.32 4.23 0.57
N LEU A 145 -5.59 4.25 0.98
CA LEU A 145 -6.00 3.89 2.34
C LEU A 145 -5.74 2.40 2.63
N CYS A 146 -6.05 1.50 1.69
CA CYS A 146 -5.73 0.07 1.84
C CYS A 146 -4.23 -0.17 1.99
N ILE A 147 -3.39 0.49 1.18
CA ILE A 147 -1.93 0.41 1.28
C ILE A 147 -1.46 0.94 2.63
N TYR A 148 -1.99 2.08 3.07
CA TYR A 148 -1.67 2.66 4.38
C TYR A 148 -1.97 1.70 5.54
N ARG A 149 -3.16 1.07 5.53
CA ARG A 149 -3.55 0.09 6.55
C ARG A 149 -2.63 -1.12 6.54
N ARG A 150 -2.37 -1.70 5.36
CA ARG A 150 -1.48 -2.87 5.19
C ARG A 150 -0.07 -2.59 5.71
N LYS A 151 0.54 -1.45 5.35
CA LYS A 151 1.91 -1.08 5.78
C LYS A 151 2.03 -0.87 7.30
N ARG A 152 0.92 -0.70 8.01
CA ARG A 152 0.88 -0.48 9.47
C ARG A 152 0.28 -1.64 10.26
N GLY A 153 -0.05 -2.76 9.61
CA GLY A 153 -0.71 -3.88 10.26
C GLY A 153 -2.11 -3.55 10.80
N ILE A 154 -2.78 -2.55 10.23
CA ILE A 154 -4.16 -2.21 10.56
C ILE A 154 -5.09 -3.17 9.80
N PRO A 155 -6.11 -3.78 10.43
CA PRO A 155 -7.02 -4.70 9.77
C PRO A 155 -7.71 -4.11 8.53
N LEU A 156 -7.79 -4.90 7.47
CA LEU A 156 -8.49 -4.58 6.21
C LEU A 156 -9.94 -5.08 6.18
N TYR A 157 -10.30 -5.99 7.08
CA TYR A 157 -11.62 -6.58 7.19
C TYR A 157 -12.19 -6.30 8.57
N HIS A 158 -13.51 -6.34 8.68
CA HIS A 158 -14.17 -6.35 9.98
C HIS A 158 -13.88 -7.66 10.72
N GLU A 159 -13.99 -7.64 12.04
CA GLU A 159 -13.79 -8.84 12.86
C GLU A 159 -14.75 -9.95 12.42
N GLY A 160 -14.24 -11.18 12.30
CA GLY A 160 -15.02 -12.33 11.82
C GLY A 160 -15.31 -12.35 10.31
N GLN A 161 -14.95 -11.30 9.55
CA GLN A 161 -15.21 -11.22 8.11
C GLN A 161 -13.96 -11.47 7.24
N TYR A 162 -13.04 -12.29 7.73
CA TYR A 162 -11.86 -12.68 6.97
C TYR A 162 -12.29 -13.61 5.82
N PRO A 163 -11.92 -13.30 4.57
CA PRO A 163 -12.32 -14.14 3.47
C PRO A 163 -11.50 -15.45 3.50
N SER A 164 -12.19 -16.58 3.62
CA SER A 164 -11.59 -17.89 3.38
C SER A 164 -11.52 -18.12 1.87
N MET A 165 -10.39 -17.75 1.26
CA MET A 165 -10.23 -17.80 -0.19
C MET A 165 -9.37 -19.00 -0.61
N THR A 166 -9.88 -19.74 -1.57
CA THR A 166 -9.13 -20.74 -2.34
C THR A 166 -7.96 -20.09 -3.08
N VAL A 167 -7.06 -20.92 -3.63
CA VAL A 167 -5.93 -20.41 -4.44
C VAL A 167 -6.43 -19.72 -5.71
N ILE A 168 -7.52 -20.22 -6.31
CA ILE A 168 -8.16 -19.67 -7.52
C ILE A 168 -8.73 -18.29 -7.20
N GLU A 169 -9.55 -18.16 -6.16
CA GLU A 169 -10.14 -16.87 -5.77
C GLU A 169 -9.05 -15.84 -5.42
N ARG A 170 -7.95 -16.28 -4.76
CA ARG A 170 -6.81 -15.39 -4.48
C ARG A 170 -6.11 -14.93 -5.75
N ARG A 171 -5.96 -15.80 -6.75
CA ARG A 171 -5.39 -15.45 -8.06
C ARG A 171 -6.28 -14.41 -8.73
N ASP A 172 -7.58 -14.69 -8.82
CA ASP A 172 -8.54 -13.88 -9.55
C ASP A 172 -8.68 -12.50 -8.91
N ASN A 173 -8.74 -12.44 -7.57
CA ASN A 173 -8.74 -11.19 -6.85
C ASN A 173 -7.47 -10.36 -7.10
N LYS A 174 -6.28 -10.97 -7.15
CA LYS A 174 -5.05 -10.22 -7.46
C LYS A 174 -5.10 -9.60 -8.85
N TRP A 175 -5.52 -10.36 -9.86
CA TRP A 175 -5.67 -9.85 -11.23
C TRP A 175 -6.77 -8.80 -11.34
N LEU A 176 -7.87 -8.96 -10.61
CA LEU A 176 -8.91 -7.94 -10.48
C LEU A 176 -8.33 -6.63 -9.95
N ARG A 177 -7.56 -6.68 -8.86
CA ARG A 177 -6.92 -5.49 -8.29
C ARG A 177 -5.92 -4.86 -9.26
N ILE A 178 -5.15 -5.67 -9.98
CA ILE A 178 -4.24 -5.18 -11.03
C ILE A 178 -5.05 -4.44 -12.09
N ALA A 179 -6.10 -5.06 -12.66
CA ALA A 179 -6.94 -4.45 -13.68
C ALA A 179 -7.62 -3.14 -13.21
N GLN A 180 -8.05 -3.07 -11.95
CA GLN A 180 -8.55 -1.83 -11.33
C GLN A 180 -7.48 -0.73 -11.36
N ILE A 181 -6.23 -1.04 -10.96
CA ILE A 181 -5.11 -0.10 -10.98
C ILE A 181 -4.80 0.36 -12.41
N LEU A 182 -4.85 -0.56 -13.38
CA LEU A 182 -4.63 -0.24 -14.80
C LEU A 182 -5.71 0.73 -15.33
N ARG A 183 -6.98 0.53 -14.97
CA ARG A 183 -8.08 1.45 -15.35
C ARG A 183 -7.94 2.84 -14.76
N GLU A 184 -7.37 2.97 -13.56
CA GLU A 184 -7.04 4.30 -13.00
C GLU A 184 -5.98 5.05 -13.80
N GLN A 185 -5.23 4.36 -14.66
CA GLN A 185 -4.21 4.89 -15.58
C GLN A 185 -4.69 4.86 -17.05
N ASP A 186 -6.01 4.84 -17.27
CA ASP A 186 -6.62 4.84 -18.61
C ASP A 186 -6.39 3.58 -19.45
N HIS A 187 -5.90 2.49 -18.84
CA HIS A 187 -5.78 1.20 -19.50
C HIS A 187 -7.01 0.32 -19.22
N ASN A 188 -7.90 0.20 -20.21
CA ASN A 188 -9.12 -0.60 -20.09
C ASN A 188 -8.87 -2.06 -20.49
N ILE A 189 -8.50 -2.89 -19.50
CA ILE A 189 -8.36 -4.34 -19.66
C ILE A 189 -9.18 -5.07 -18.60
N HIS A 190 -9.89 -6.14 -19.01
CA HIS A 190 -10.56 -7.03 -18.07
C HIS A 190 -9.56 -7.98 -17.41
N HIS A 191 -9.73 -8.26 -16.12
CA HIS A 191 -8.81 -9.12 -15.37
C HIS A 191 -8.75 -10.57 -15.90
N GLU A 192 -9.82 -11.06 -16.52
CA GLU A 192 -9.88 -12.39 -17.15
C GLU A 192 -8.85 -12.57 -18.26
N HIS A 193 -8.45 -11.50 -18.94
CA HIS A 193 -7.40 -11.57 -19.95
C HIS A 193 -6.06 -12.03 -19.36
N PHE A 194 -5.75 -11.66 -18.12
CA PHE A 194 -4.55 -12.15 -17.43
C PHE A 194 -4.74 -13.57 -16.89
N ILE A 195 -5.96 -13.91 -16.46
CA ILE A 195 -6.31 -15.24 -15.97
C ILE A 195 -6.21 -16.29 -17.08
N SER A 196 -6.55 -15.91 -18.32
CA SER A 196 -6.55 -16.80 -19.49
C SER A 196 -5.16 -17.06 -20.08
N LEU A 197 -4.10 -16.38 -19.61
CA LEU A 197 -2.75 -16.60 -20.12
C LEU A 197 -2.28 -18.01 -19.76
N ASP A 198 -1.83 -18.77 -20.75
CA ASP A 198 -1.17 -20.06 -20.54
C ASP A 198 0.31 -19.89 -20.13
N TYR A 199 1.02 -21.00 -19.94
CA TYR A 199 2.41 -20.97 -19.49
C TYR A 199 3.36 -20.23 -20.46
N PRO A 200 3.40 -20.55 -21.77
CA PRO A 200 4.17 -19.77 -22.74
C PRO A 200 3.89 -18.26 -22.68
N HIS A 201 2.62 -17.85 -22.59
CA HIS A 201 2.26 -16.45 -22.54
C HIS A 201 2.71 -15.78 -21.22
N LEU A 202 2.55 -16.43 -20.07
CA LEU A 202 3.08 -15.91 -18.79
C LEU A 202 4.60 -15.79 -18.82
N MET A 203 5.30 -16.75 -19.42
CA MET A 203 6.76 -16.71 -19.55
C MET A 203 7.19 -15.52 -20.41
N MET A 204 6.51 -15.28 -21.53
CA MET A 204 6.76 -14.12 -22.40
C MET A 204 6.50 -12.79 -21.66
N MET A 205 5.40 -12.72 -20.90
CA MET A 205 5.06 -11.55 -20.09
C MET A 205 6.14 -11.27 -19.05
N ILE A 206 6.59 -12.28 -18.29
CA ILE A 206 7.65 -12.14 -17.29
C ILE A 206 9.00 -11.78 -17.92
N ASN A 207 9.34 -12.36 -19.06
CA ASN A 207 10.56 -12.00 -19.80
C ASN A 207 10.53 -10.52 -20.21
N THR A 208 9.42 -10.07 -20.80
CA THR A 208 9.24 -8.68 -21.22
C THR A 208 9.36 -7.74 -20.02
N LEU A 209 8.65 -8.02 -18.92
CA LEU A 209 8.72 -7.22 -17.70
C LEU A 209 10.14 -7.20 -17.11
N THR A 210 10.88 -8.29 -17.18
CA THR A 210 12.26 -8.36 -16.67
C THR A 210 13.18 -7.41 -17.46
N GLU A 211 13.03 -7.36 -18.78
CA GLU A 211 13.80 -6.47 -19.65
C GLU A 211 13.39 -5.00 -19.47
N ASP A 212 12.09 -4.71 -19.47
CA ASP A 212 11.56 -3.36 -19.30
C ASP A 212 11.95 -2.78 -17.92
N THR A 213 11.84 -3.57 -16.85
CA THR A 213 12.26 -3.15 -15.50
C THR A 213 13.77 -3.03 -15.36
N ARG A 214 14.58 -3.76 -16.14
CA ARG A 214 16.04 -3.57 -16.19
C ARG A 214 16.36 -2.18 -16.72
N TRP A 215 15.71 -1.80 -17.82
CA TRP A 215 15.91 -0.48 -18.42
C TRP A 215 15.39 0.63 -17.50
N TRP A 216 14.20 0.46 -16.93
CA TRP A 216 13.62 1.42 -15.99
C TRP A 216 14.52 1.64 -14.77
N HIS A 217 15.02 0.56 -14.17
CA HIS A 217 15.96 0.62 -13.05
C HIS A 217 17.20 1.49 -13.37
N SER A 218 17.75 1.40 -14.59
CA SER A 218 18.93 2.19 -14.96
C SER A 218 18.69 3.70 -15.09
N HIS A 219 17.43 4.14 -15.17
CA HIS A 219 17.07 5.55 -15.36
C HIS A 219 16.28 6.16 -14.18
N THR A 220 15.86 5.35 -13.21
CA THR A 220 15.09 5.80 -12.04
C THR A 220 15.93 5.82 -10.78
N SER A 221 15.63 6.75 -9.86
CA SER A 221 16.19 6.77 -8.51
C SER A 221 15.36 5.98 -7.49
N ASP A 222 14.28 5.33 -7.93
CA ASP A 222 13.39 4.56 -7.04
C ASP A 222 14.00 3.19 -6.70
N PRO A 223 14.41 2.94 -5.43
CA PRO A 223 14.98 1.66 -5.02
C PRO A 223 13.98 0.50 -5.10
N SER A 224 12.67 0.77 -5.11
CA SER A 224 11.64 -0.27 -5.27
C SER A 224 11.73 -0.94 -6.64
N VAL A 225 12.09 -0.20 -7.69
CA VAL A 225 12.20 -0.75 -9.06
C VAL A 225 13.29 -1.81 -9.13
N TYR A 226 14.46 -1.57 -8.51
CA TYR A 226 15.53 -2.56 -8.40
C TYR A 226 15.08 -3.84 -7.69
N LYS A 227 14.37 -3.69 -6.56
CA LYS A 227 13.81 -4.82 -5.81
C LYS A 227 12.90 -5.66 -6.70
N TYR A 228 11.98 -5.04 -7.44
CA TYR A 228 11.02 -5.75 -8.29
C TYR A 228 11.66 -6.34 -9.55
N HIS A 229 12.67 -5.69 -10.14
CA HIS A 229 13.48 -6.28 -11.21
C HIS A 229 14.11 -7.61 -10.78
N ASN A 230 14.74 -7.63 -9.60
CA ASN A 230 15.32 -8.87 -9.06
C ASN A 230 14.27 -9.94 -8.77
N TRP A 231 13.10 -9.55 -8.26
CA TRP A 231 12.00 -10.49 -8.03
C TRP A 231 11.46 -11.08 -9.34
N LEU A 232 11.33 -10.27 -10.40
CA LEU A 232 10.93 -10.75 -11.73
C LEU A 232 11.98 -11.70 -12.32
N LYS A 233 13.26 -11.37 -12.21
CA LYS A 233 14.37 -12.23 -12.63
C LYS A 233 14.35 -13.57 -11.89
N ASN A 234 14.11 -13.55 -10.58
CA ASN A 234 13.98 -14.77 -9.78
C ASN A 234 12.75 -15.57 -10.19
N MET A 235 11.59 -14.91 -10.34
CA MET A 235 10.36 -15.54 -10.81
C MET A 235 10.61 -16.29 -12.11
N ARG A 236 11.14 -15.59 -13.13
CA ARG A 236 11.53 -16.17 -14.44
C ARG A 236 12.34 -17.46 -14.31
N ASN A 237 13.33 -17.48 -13.41
CA ASN A 237 14.21 -18.63 -13.23
C ASN A 237 13.51 -19.82 -12.58
N VAL A 238 12.46 -19.60 -11.77
CA VAL A 238 11.76 -20.66 -11.04
C VAL A 238 10.39 -21.01 -11.64
N MET A 239 9.92 -20.32 -12.69
CA MET A 239 8.58 -20.59 -13.26
C MET A 239 8.37 -22.05 -13.66
N HIS A 240 9.43 -22.71 -14.16
CA HIS A 240 9.38 -24.12 -14.59
C HIS A 240 9.24 -25.11 -13.42
N THR A 241 9.48 -24.69 -12.17
CA THR A 241 9.37 -25.56 -10.99
C THR A 241 7.96 -25.57 -10.40
N TYR A 242 7.02 -24.79 -10.95
CA TYR A 242 5.65 -24.72 -10.44
C TYR A 242 4.84 -25.94 -10.86
N GLU A 243 4.25 -26.62 -9.87
CA GLU A 243 3.37 -27.79 -10.07
C GLU A 243 2.02 -27.44 -10.73
N SER A 244 1.59 -26.17 -10.60
CA SER A 244 0.27 -25.73 -11.04
C SER A 244 0.32 -24.34 -11.64
N MET A 245 -0.29 -24.21 -12.82
CA MET A 245 -0.45 -22.94 -13.52
C MET A 245 -1.21 -21.90 -12.69
N THR A 246 -2.20 -22.34 -11.90
CA THR A 246 -2.96 -21.47 -11.00
C THR A 246 -2.06 -20.86 -9.92
N ARG A 247 -1.15 -21.65 -9.33
CA ARG A 247 -0.19 -21.16 -8.33
C ARG A 247 0.79 -20.18 -8.94
N LEU A 248 1.33 -20.49 -10.12
CA LEU A 248 2.24 -19.61 -10.86
C LEU A 248 1.58 -18.26 -11.17
N SER A 249 0.39 -18.28 -11.76
CA SER A 249 -0.40 -17.06 -12.05
C SER A 249 -0.72 -16.28 -10.78
N CYS A 250 -1.03 -16.97 -9.67
CA CYS A 250 -1.31 -16.34 -8.37
C CYS A 250 -0.08 -15.62 -7.80
N ASP A 251 1.11 -16.20 -7.93
CA ASP A 251 2.36 -15.61 -7.42
C ASP A 251 2.86 -14.47 -8.31
N ILE A 252 2.72 -14.60 -9.63
CA ILE A 252 2.95 -13.50 -10.57
C ILE A 252 2.02 -12.32 -10.24
N GLY A 253 0.72 -12.58 -10.08
CA GLY A 253 -0.24 -11.55 -9.67
C GLY A 253 0.12 -10.91 -8.32
N MET A 254 0.68 -11.68 -7.37
CA MET A 254 1.15 -11.13 -6.09
C MET A 254 2.33 -10.18 -6.27
N LEU A 255 3.31 -10.60 -7.07
CA LEU A 255 4.51 -9.83 -7.37
C LEU A 255 4.13 -8.50 -8.02
N LEU A 256 3.32 -8.55 -9.09
CA LEU A 256 2.93 -7.35 -9.85
C LEU A 256 2.06 -6.41 -9.02
N LEU A 257 1.12 -6.95 -8.25
CA LEU A 257 0.30 -6.12 -7.36
C LEU A 257 1.14 -5.44 -6.28
N SER A 258 2.15 -6.13 -5.75
CA SER A 258 3.10 -5.53 -4.78
C SER A 258 3.93 -4.43 -5.43
N ALA A 259 4.40 -4.64 -6.67
CA ALA A 259 5.09 -3.62 -7.43
C ALA A 259 4.22 -2.37 -7.63
N LEU A 260 2.98 -2.52 -8.11
CA LEU A 260 2.05 -1.41 -8.33
C LEU A 260 1.69 -0.63 -7.05
N TYR A 261 1.84 -1.23 -5.87
CA TYR A 261 1.60 -0.57 -4.57
C TYR A 261 2.83 0.15 -3.99
N ASP A 262 4.03 -0.24 -4.40
CA ASP A 262 5.27 0.21 -3.77
C ASP A 262 6.11 1.16 -4.62
N VAL A 263 6.03 1.07 -5.94
CA VAL A 263 6.76 1.98 -6.84
C VAL A 263 6.19 3.39 -6.77
N ASN A 264 7.06 4.39 -6.83
CA ASN A 264 6.66 5.80 -6.75
C ASN A 264 5.87 6.26 -7.97
N ALA A 265 6.12 5.67 -9.14
CA ALA A 265 5.43 5.94 -10.40
C ALA A 265 4.59 4.71 -10.83
N PRO A 266 3.41 4.48 -10.22
CA PRO A 266 2.58 3.32 -10.53
C PRO A 266 2.05 3.34 -11.98
N GLY A 267 1.94 4.52 -12.61
CA GLY A 267 1.58 4.65 -14.03
C GLY A 267 2.60 4.03 -14.98
N GLU A 268 3.90 4.22 -14.71
CA GLU A 268 4.97 3.60 -15.53
C GLU A 268 4.96 2.07 -15.37
N MET A 269 4.79 1.57 -14.14
CA MET A 269 4.64 0.13 -13.91
C MET A 269 3.38 -0.43 -14.60
N ALA A 270 2.26 0.29 -14.54
CA ALA A 270 1.03 -0.08 -15.23
C ALA A 270 1.23 -0.18 -16.75
N TYR A 271 1.94 0.79 -17.33
CA TYR A 271 2.31 0.79 -18.74
C TYR A 271 3.15 -0.44 -19.12
N TYR A 272 4.17 -0.79 -18.32
CA TYR A 272 4.97 -1.99 -18.57
C TYR A 272 4.16 -3.29 -18.43
N VAL A 273 3.25 -3.37 -17.47
CA VAL A 273 2.34 -4.53 -17.32
C VAL A 273 1.47 -4.72 -18.56
N ILE A 274 0.87 -3.64 -19.08
CA ILE A 274 0.06 -3.68 -20.31
C ILE A 274 0.90 -4.02 -21.53
N THR A 275 2.07 -3.41 -21.68
CA THR A 275 2.97 -3.68 -22.81
C THR A 275 3.41 -5.14 -22.83
N ALA A 276 3.77 -5.70 -21.67
CA ALA A 276 4.13 -7.09 -21.53
C ALA A 276 2.97 -8.05 -21.82
N TYR A 277 1.76 -7.70 -21.37
CA TYR A 277 0.55 -8.44 -21.72
C TYR A 277 0.31 -8.47 -23.23
N ASN A 278 0.29 -7.30 -23.88
CA ASN A 278 0.03 -7.18 -25.31
C ASN A 278 1.06 -7.97 -26.14
N ARG A 279 2.35 -7.89 -25.78
CA ARG A 279 3.41 -8.68 -26.44
C ARG A 279 3.21 -10.18 -26.25
N ALA A 280 2.86 -10.61 -25.04
CA ALA A 280 2.56 -12.02 -24.80
C ALA A 280 1.41 -12.48 -25.69
N SER A 281 0.30 -11.74 -25.73
CA SER A 281 -0.90 -12.09 -26.49
C SER A 281 -0.74 -12.02 -28.02
N SER A 282 0.17 -11.18 -28.53
CA SER A 282 0.41 -11.05 -29.98
C SER A 282 1.17 -12.21 -30.62
N VAL A 283 1.83 -13.07 -29.84
CA VAL A 283 2.78 -14.07 -30.37
C VAL A 283 2.08 -15.30 -30.99
N ILE A 284 0.75 -15.41 -30.94
CA ILE A 284 -0.01 -16.53 -31.53
C ILE A 284 -1.22 -16.07 -32.33
N LEU A 285 -1.00 -15.21 -33.32
CA LEU A 285 -1.74 -15.31 -34.58
C LEU A 285 -0.70 -15.55 -35.67
N PRO A 286 -0.44 -16.80 -36.08
CA PRO A 286 0.04 -17.00 -37.43
C PRO A 286 -1.03 -16.39 -38.33
N GLU A 287 -0.65 -15.37 -39.11
CA GLU A 287 -1.40 -14.96 -40.29
C GLU A 287 -1.57 -16.22 -41.15
N PHE A 288 -2.74 -16.85 -41.05
CA PHE A 288 -3.22 -17.75 -42.08
C PHE A 288 -3.84 -16.86 -43.15
N ASP A 289 -2.99 -16.30 -44.00
CA ASP A 289 -3.33 -15.90 -45.37
C ASP A 289 -2.94 -17.05 -46.33
#